data_AF-A0A3D4JRC4-F1
#
_entry.id   AF-A0A3D4JRC4-F1
#
_cell.length_a   1.000
_cell.length_b   1.000
_cell.length_c   1.000
_cell.angle_alpha   90.00
_cell.angle_beta   90.00
_cell.angle_gamma   90.00
#
_symmetry.space_group_name_H-M   'P 1'
#
loop_
_entity.id
_entity.type
_entity.pdbx_description
1 polymer ?
#
loop_
_entity_poly.entity_id
_entity_poly.type
_entity_poly.pdbx_seq_one_letter_code
_entity_poly.pdbx_strand_id
1 'polypeptide(L)'
;WMDEGFTSYAEGYVMNQLFPPAKELPNPFANSLNAYRNFVKKGIEEPAIWLGDHHDNGTSYTYASYVKGELYLVELGYIMGEQNLAETLKQYYNQWALKHPSDRDFLHIAQKISGMDLKWFQNYWINTTKTIDYGIKDVKYDAKSTTITLVNNGQVPMPIDFSVMTTDKKVINYQIPMNMTRTWKEKDAYGEFKTMPYWPWTQKEYSITVPYTKSQLSVLGIDFSQRLADVNMADNFVEVK
;
A
#
# COMPACT_ATOMS: atom_id res chain seq x y z
N TRP A 1 -2.35 7.65 17.28
CA TRP A 1 -2.06 6.85 16.08
C TRP A 1 -0.57 6.68 15.81
N MET A 2 0.23 7.75 15.85
CA MET A 2 1.66 7.65 15.49
C MET A 2 2.44 6.78 16.51
N ASP A 3 2.31 7.05 17.80
CA ASP A 3 3.05 6.32 18.84
C ASP A 3 2.72 4.82 18.84
N GLU A 4 1.45 4.48 19.06
CA GLU A 4 0.98 3.09 19.11
C GLU A 4 1.13 2.35 17.77
N GLY A 5 0.84 3.03 16.66
CA GLY A 5 0.96 2.44 15.33
C GLY A 5 2.40 2.15 14.93
N PHE A 6 3.34 3.04 15.25
CA PHE A 6 4.75 2.82 14.93
C PHE A 6 5.36 1.73 15.80
N THR A 7 4.97 1.66 17.08
CA THR A 7 5.33 0.53 17.95
C THR A 7 4.77 -0.78 17.40
N SER A 8 3.50 -0.81 16.99
CA SER A 8 2.86 -1.99 16.40
C SER A 8 3.59 -2.44 15.12
N TYR A 9 3.93 -1.50 14.23
CA TYR A 9 4.71 -1.78 13.02
C TYR A 9 6.08 -2.40 13.35
N ALA A 10 6.82 -1.81 14.29
CA ALA A 10 8.13 -2.32 14.68
C ALA A 10 8.03 -3.70 15.33
N GLU A 11 7.04 -3.92 16.19
CA GLU A 11 6.74 -5.22 16.79
C GLU A 11 6.43 -6.26 15.71
N GLY A 12 5.49 -5.99 14.81
CA GLY A 12 5.10 -6.90 13.73
C GLY A 12 6.29 -7.26 12.83
N TYR A 13 7.10 -6.26 12.44
CA TYR A 13 8.30 -6.48 11.64
C TYR A 13 9.32 -7.38 12.37
N VAL A 14 9.67 -7.06 13.62
CA VAL A 14 10.67 -7.80 14.40
C VAL A 14 10.20 -9.20 14.74
N MET A 15 8.93 -9.36 15.14
CA MET A 15 8.35 -10.66 15.46
C MET A 15 8.35 -11.59 14.25
N ASN A 16 8.03 -11.08 13.05
CA ASN A 16 8.11 -11.88 11.83
C ASN A 16 9.54 -12.34 11.50
N GLN A 17 10.56 -11.53 11.82
CA GLN A 17 11.97 -11.89 11.57
C GLN A 17 12.50 -12.90 12.60
N LEU A 18 12.16 -12.74 13.88
CA LEU A 18 12.65 -13.60 14.95
C LEU A 18 11.84 -14.90 15.08
N PHE A 19 10.55 -14.83 14.80
CA PHE A 19 9.58 -15.92 14.96
C PHE A 19 8.70 -16.03 13.71
N PRO A 20 9.29 -16.37 12.54
CA PRO A 20 8.54 -16.45 11.30
C PRO A 20 7.41 -17.49 11.41
N PRO A 21 6.24 -17.21 10.82
CA PRO A 21 5.10 -18.13 10.86
C PRO A 21 5.44 -19.43 10.15
N ALA A 22 4.89 -20.55 10.64
CA ALA A 22 5.10 -21.87 10.04
C ALA A 22 4.60 -21.95 8.59
N LYS A 23 3.56 -21.18 8.26
CA LYS A 23 3.13 -20.93 6.89
C LYS A 23 3.58 -19.54 6.49
N GLU A 24 4.35 -19.47 5.41
CA GLU A 24 4.82 -18.20 4.86
C GLU A 24 3.65 -17.26 4.53
N LEU A 25 3.78 -16.02 4.98
CA LEU A 25 2.86 -14.93 4.67
C LEU A 25 3.44 -14.08 3.53
N PRO A 26 2.60 -13.46 2.70
CA PRO A 26 3.09 -12.62 1.59
C PRO A 26 3.85 -11.39 2.07
N ASN A 27 3.55 -10.91 3.28
CA ASN A 27 4.28 -9.86 3.98
C ASN A 27 4.06 -9.97 5.50
N PRO A 28 4.89 -9.31 6.34
CA PRO A 28 4.78 -9.38 7.81
C PRO A 28 3.43 -8.89 8.38
N PHE A 29 2.72 -8.05 7.63
CA PHE A 29 1.52 -7.33 8.09
C PHE A 29 0.23 -7.87 7.46
N ALA A 30 0.27 -9.02 6.78
CA ALA A 30 -0.88 -9.60 6.08
C ALA A 30 -2.09 -9.82 7.02
N ASN A 31 -1.84 -10.17 8.29
CA ASN A 31 -2.89 -10.34 9.28
C ASN A 31 -3.51 -8.99 9.71
N SER A 32 -2.70 -7.95 9.92
CA SER A 32 -3.18 -6.60 10.23
C SER A 32 -4.01 -6.02 9.08
N LEU A 33 -3.58 -6.22 7.83
CA LEU A 33 -4.33 -5.84 6.64
C LEU A 33 -5.70 -6.55 6.58
N ASN A 34 -5.73 -7.86 6.87
CA ASN A 34 -7.00 -8.60 6.94
C ASN A 34 -7.90 -8.13 8.08
N ALA A 35 -7.34 -7.82 9.24
CA ALA A 35 -8.08 -7.25 10.36
C ALA A 35 -8.69 -5.89 9.98
N TYR A 36 -7.91 -5.00 9.35
CA TYR A 36 -8.36 -3.72 8.85
C TYR A 36 -9.51 -3.87 7.84
N ARG A 37 -9.35 -4.74 6.83
CA ARG A 37 -10.41 -5.03 5.85
C ARG A 37 -11.73 -5.46 6.51
N ASN A 38 -11.66 -6.33 7.50
CA ASN A 38 -12.85 -6.79 8.23
C ASN A 38 -13.46 -5.71 9.11
N PHE A 39 -12.63 -4.82 9.65
CA PHE A 39 -13.09 -3.69 10.45
C PHE A 39 -13.80 -2.63 9.61
N VAL A 40 -13.26 -2.27 8.44
CA VAL A 40 -13.90 -1.33 7.50
C VAL A 40 -15.33 -1.76 7.16
N LYS A 41 -15.56 -3.06 6.93
CA LYS A 41 -16.89 -3.62 6.64
C LYS A 41 -17.94 -3.37 7.74
N LYS A 42 -17.51 -3.07 8.97
CA LYS A 42 -18.43 -2.75 10.07
C LYS A 42 -19.02 -1.35 9.95
N GLY A 43 -18.41 -0.44 9.17
CA GLY A 43 -18.91 0.91 8.94
C GLY A 43 -18.85 1.83 10.18
N ILE A 44 -18.00 1.50 11.15
CA ILE A 44 -17.84 2.24 12.41
C ILE A 44 -16.47 2.93 12.53
N GLU A 45 -15.68 2.97 11.46
CA GLU A 45 -14.36 3.61 11.48
C GLU A 45 -14.48 5.11 11.80
N GLU A 46 -13.52 5.63 12.54
CA GLU A 46 -13.38 7.04 12.89
C GLU A 46 -12.00 7.56 12.45
N PRO A 47 -11.84 8.85 12.11
CA PRO A 47 -10.56 9.40 11.67
C PRO A 47 -9.45 9.28 12.72
N ALA A 48 -8.29 8.75 12.33
CA ALA A 48 -7.17 8.51 13.24
C ALA A 48 -6.51 9.78 13.81
N ILE A 49 -6.78 10.94 13.20
CA ILE A 49 -6.28 12.23 13.68
C ILE A 49 -6.95 12.71 14.97
N TRP A 50 -8.12 12.17 15.33
CA TRP A 50 -8.83 12.59 16.53
C TRP A 50 -8.04 12.30 17.80
N LEU A 51 -8.25 13.13 18.82
CA LEU A 51 -7.73 12.85 20.17
C LEU A 51 -8.32 11.52 20.66
N GLY A 52 -7.55 10.80 21.47
CA GLY A 52 -7.94 9.44 21.87
C GLY A 52 -9.28 9.37 22.60
N ASP A 53 -9.57 10.37 23.43
CA ASP A 53 -10.80 10.54 24.19
C ASP A 53 -11.97 11.15 23.38
N HIS A 54 -11.74 11.48 22.10
CA HIS A 54 -12.75 12.01 21.19
C HIS A 54 -13.31 10.96 20.22
N HIS A 55 -12.98 9.68 20.45
CA HIS A 55 -13.57 8.59 19.70
C HIS A 55 -14.86 8.11 20.40
N ASP A 56 -15.93 7.92 19.63
CA ASP A 56 -17.24 7.52 20.17
C ASP A 56 -17.29 6.02 20.50
N ASN A 57 -16.40 5.23 19.88
CA ASN A 57 -16.32 3.79 20.06
C ASN A 57 -14.89 3.35 20.41
N GLY A 58 -14.75 2.63 21.54
CA GLY A 58 -13.44 2.12 21.99
C GLY A 58 -12.76 1.17 20.99
N THR A 59 -13.52 0.39 20.22
CA THR A 59 -12.96 -0.44 19.15
C THR A 59 -12.46 0.43 17.99
N SER A 60 -13.20 1.49 17.66
CA SER A 60 -12.78 2.44 16.62
C SER A 60 -11.52 3.18 17.01
N TYR A 61 -11.41 3.59 18.28
CA TYR A 61 -10.16 4.11 18.85
C TYR A 61 -9.00 3.12 18.71
N THR A 62 -9.18 1.83 19.03
CA THR A 62 -8.13 0.82 18.90
C THR A 62 -7.66 0.70 17.45
N TYR A 63 -8.57 0.60 16.49
CA TYR A 63 -8.20 0.49 15.08
C TYR A 63 -7.56 1.77 14.55
N ALA A 64 -8.06 2.93 14.93
CA ALA A 64 -7.50 4.23 14.57
C ALA A 64 -6.08 4.43 15.14
N SER A 65 -5.86 4.04 16.39
CA SER A 65 -4.60 4.30 17.09
C SER A 65 -3.51 3.28 16.79
N TYR A 66 -3.84 1.99 16.68
CA TYR A 66 -2.88 0.91 16.52
C TYR A 66 -2.81 0.45 15.07
N VAL A 67 -3.91 -0.10 14.55
CA VAL A 67 -3.92 -0.77 13.23
C VAL A 67 -3.70 0.22 12.10
N LYS A 68 -4.43 1.34 12.07
CA LYS A 68 -4.31 2.33 10.99
C LYS A 68 -2.98 3.08 11.03
N GLY A 69 -2.41 3.26 12.22
CA GLY A 69 -1.08 3.84 12.40
C GLY A 69 0.05 2.87 11.98
N GLU A 70 -0.11 1.56 12.25
CA GLU A 70 0.77 0.52 11.71
C GLU A 70 0.72 0.51 10.19
N LEU A 71 -0.50 0.42 9.63
CA LEU A 71 -0.71 0.39 8.19
C LEU A 71 -0.30 1.70 7.51
N TYR A 72 -0.28 2.84 8.22
CA TYR A 72 0.30 4.07 7.66
C TYR A 72 1.77 3.85 7.24
N LEU A 73 2.58 3.15 8.03
CA LEU A 73 3.96 2.84 7.65
C LEU A 73 4.03 1.79 6.55
N VAL A 74 3.15 0.79 6.55
CA VAL A 74 3.06 -0.23 5.49
C VAL A 74 2.75 0.42 4.13
N GLU A 75 1.69 1.22 4.07
CA GLU A 75 1.30 1.93 2.85
C GLU A 75 2.32 3.00 2.45
N LEU A 76 2.94 3.68 3.42
CA LEU A 76 4.02 4.63 3.13
C LEU A 76 5.22 3.92 2.49
N GLY A 77 5.62 2.74 3.01
CA GLY A 77 6.64 1.88 2.43
C GLY A 77 6.27 1.37 1.03
N TYR A 78 5.00 1.06 0.81
CA TYR A 78 4.46 0.73 -0.50
C TYR A 78 4.61 1.91 -1.50
N ILE A 79 4.31 3.13 -1.07
CA ILE A 79 4.39 4.35 -1.90
C ILE A 79 5.84 4.73 -2.22
N MET A 80 6.69 4.83 -1.18
CA MET A 80 8.04 5.41 -1.30
C MET A 80 9.16 4.37 -1.49
N GLY A 81 8.84 3.08 -1.32
CA GLY A 81 9.79 1.97 -1.29
C GLY A 81 10.37 1.74 0.11
N GLU A 82 10.55 0.46 0.47
CA GLU A 82 11.00 0.03 1.81
C GLU A 82 12.35 0.64 2.23
N GLN A 83 13.27 0.85 1.28
CA GLN A 83 14.57 1.46 1.59
C GLN A 83 14.42 2.92 2.06
N ASN A 84 13.55 3.69 1.39
CA ASN A 84 13.30 5.07 1.77
C ASN A 84 12.55 5.14 3.10
N LEU A 85 11.60 4.22 3.35
CA LEU A 85 10.92 4.11 4.64
C LEU A 85 11.91 3.79 5.77
N ALA A 86 12.80 2.83 5.57
CA ALA A 86 13.81 2.44 6.56
C ALA A 86 14.76 3.62 6.89
N GLU A 87 15.20 4.36 5.88
CA GLU A 87 15.99 5.58 6.10
C GLU A 87 15.18 6.66 6.82
N THR A 88 13.89 6.81 6.50
CA THR A 88 12.98 7.76 7.16
C THR A 88 12.85 7.47 8.64
N LEU A 89 12.62 6.22 9.02
CA LEU A 89 12.51 5.80 10.42
C LEU A 89 13.81 6.06 11.19
N LYS A 90 14.98 5.77 10.58
CA LYS A 90 16.30 6.06 11.18
C LYS A 90 16.53 7.56 11.37
N GLN A 91 16.24 8.36 10.36
CA GLN A 91 16.40 9.81 10.42
C GLN A 91 15.43 10.45 11.42
N TYR A 92 14.19 9.96 11.47
CA TYR A 92 13.22 10.38 12.47
C TYR A 92 13.71 10.10 13.89
N TYR A 93 14.16 8.88 14.18
CA TYR A 93 14.74 8.55 15.48
C TYR A 93 15.92 9.47 15.83
N ASN A 94 16.88 9.63 14.91
CA ASN A 94 18.07 10.46 15.15
C ASN A 94 17.73 11.93 15.46
N GLN A 95 16.67 12.48 14.86
CA GLN A 95 16.27 13.87 15.04
C GLN A 95 15.37 14.08 16.26
N TRP A 96 14.52 13.10 16.59
CA TRP A 96 13.41 13.26 17.54
C TRP A 96 13.48 12.37 18.78
N ALA A 97 14.53 11.54 18.94
CA ALA A 97 14.76 10.81 20.16
C ALA A 97 14.72 11.73 21.39
N LEU A 98 13.94 11.33 22.40
CA LEU A 98 13.72 12.06 23.66
C LEU A 98 13.07 13.45 23.48
N LYS A 99 12.28 13.63 22.41
CA LYS A 99 11.49 14.85 22.13
C LYS A 99 10.02 14.50 21.91
N HIS A 100 9.19 15.52 21.66
CA HIS A 100 7.76 15.39 21.36
C HIS A 100 7.47 15.79 19.89
N PRO A 101 7.73 14.90 18.92
CA PRO A 101 7.42 15.16 17.51
C PRO A 101 5.91 15.18 17.25
N SER A 102 5.52 15.96 16.24
CA SER A 102 4.23 15.86 15.58
C SER A 102 4.30 14.93 14.36
N ASP A 103 3.15 14.53 13.85
CA ASP A 103 3.02 13.80 12.59
C ASP A 103 3.66 14.53 11.39
N ARG A 104 3.59 15.87 11.38
CA ARG A 104 4.21 16.71 10.36
C ARG A 104 5.72 16.61 10.34
N ASP A 105 6.35 16.39 11.50
CA ASP A 105 7.80 16.26 11.60
C ASP A 105 8.28 14.98 10.92
N PHE A 106 7.56 13.87 11.14
CA PHE A 106 7.81 12.61 10.45
C PHE A 106 7.57 12.74 8.93
N LEU A 107 6.43 13.32 8.52
CA LEU A 107 6.11 13.53 7.10
C LEU A 107 7.19 14.37 6.40
N HIS A 108 7.72 15.41 7.04
CA HIS A 108 8.77 16.24 6.45
C HIS A 108 10.03 15.42 6.15
N ILE A 109 10.44 14.54 7.06
CA ILE A 109 11.59 13.65 6.88
C ILE A 109 11.34 12.69 5.72
N ALA A 110 10.15 12.07 5.66
CA ALA A 110 9.76 11.16 4.59
C ALA A 110 9.82 11.83 3.21
N GLN A 111 9.28 13.05 3.09
CA GLN A 111 9.31 13.83 1.84
C GLN A 111 10.74 14.24 1.46
N LYS A 112 11.58 14.63 2.44
CA LYS A 112 12.97 15.00 2.19
C LYS A 112 13.80 13.84 1.66
N ILE A 113 13.58 12.63 2.18
CA ILE A 113 14.32 11.43 1.78
C ILE A 113 13.86 10.91 0.42
N SER A 114 12.54 10.85 0.20
CA SER A 114 11.99 10.33 -1.06
C SER A 114 11.97 11.33 -2.21
N GLY A 115 11.99 12.63 -1.90
CA GLY A 115 11.69 13.70 -2.85
C GLY A 115 10.21 13.77 -3.26
N MET A 116 9.33 12.95 -2.69
CA MET A 116 7.91 12.87 -3.04
C MET A 116 7.08 13.91 -2.29
N ASP A 117 5.97 14.38 -2.91
CA ASP A 117 4.89 15.02 -2.16
C ASP A 117 4.01 13.92 -1.55
N LEU A 118 3.94 13.89 -0.22
CA LEU A 118 3.25 12.85 0.56
C LEU A 118 2.10 13.42 1.41
N LYS A 119 1.83 14.72 1.33
CA LYS A 119 0.74 15.37 2.11
C LYS A 119 -0.61 14.77 1.77
N TRP A 120 -0.82 14.41 0.50
CA TRP A 120 -2.05 13.78 0.06
C TRP A 120 -2.31 12.49 0.85
N PHE A 121 -1.30 11.65 1.03
CA PHE A 121 -1.46 10.35 1.68
C PHE A 121 -1.92 10.51 3.12
N GLN A 122 -1.25 11.38 3.90
CA GLN A 122 -1.68 11.69 5.26
C GLN A 122 -3.10 12.27 5.31
N ASN A 123 -3.44 13.18 4.40
CA ASN A 123 -4.77 13.78 4.36
C ASN A 123 -5.87 12.78 4.04
N TYR A 124 -5.63 11.84 3.12
CA TYR A 124 -6.62 10.82 2.79
C TYR A 124 -6.68 9.72 3.85
N TRP A 125 -5.54 9.19 4.27
CA TRP A 125 -5.45 8.05 5.18
C TRP A 125 -5.80 8.44 6.63
N ILE A 126 -5.10 9.41 7.21
CA ILE A 126 -5.21 9.71 8.65
C ILE A 126 -6.39 10.62 8.98
N ASN A 127 -6.67 11.61 8.13
CA ASN A 127 -7.67 12.64 8.42
C ASN A 127 -9.11 12.26 7.99
N THR A 128 -9.30 11.09 7.37
CA THR A 128 -10.61 10.62 6.92
C THR A 128 -10.79 9.12 7.16
N THR A 129 -11.97 8.60 6.82
CA THR A 129 -12.31 7.17 6.80
C THR A 129 -12.40 6.63 5.36
N LYS A 130 -11.81 7.34 4.39
CA LYS A 130 -11.74 6.91 2.99
C LYS A 130 -10.87 5.66 2.85
N THR A 131 -11.20 4.82 1.88
CA THR A 131 -10.54 3.53 1.67
C THR A 131 -9.85 3.43 0.30
N ILE A 132 -8.84 2.57 0.25
CA ILE A 132 -8.18 2.12 -0.99
C ILE A 132 -9.02 0.97 -1.55
N ASP A 133 -9.38 1.03 -2.83
CA ASP A 133 -10.12 -0.02 -3.54
C ASP A 133 -9.84 0.08 -5.03
N TYR A 134 -9.06 -0.85 -5.54
CA TYR A 134 -8.62 -0.99 -6.92
C TYR A 134 -8.92 -2.40 -7.40
N GLY A 135 -9.20 -2.55 -8.69
CA GLY A 135 -9.51 -3.86 -9.25
C GLY A 135 -9.10 -4.02 -10.71
N ILE A 136 -9.04 -5.25 -11.16
CA ILE A 136 -8.94 -5.59 -12.59
C ILE A 136 -10.36 -5.59 -13.17
N LYS A 137 -10.63 -4.60 -14.02
CA LYS A 137 -11.94 -4.43 -14.67
C LYS A 137 -12.10 -5.31 -15.91
N ASP A 138 -11.07 -5.39 -16.75
CA ASP A 138 -11.12 -6.11 -18.02
C ASP A 138 -9.74 -6.62 -18.45
N VAL A 139 -9.73 -7.72 -19.19
CA VAL A 139 -8.51 -8.32 -19.77
C VAL A 139 -8.80 -8.70 -21.22
N LYS A 140 -8.15 -7.99 -22.15
CA LYS A 140 -8.25 -8.24 -23.59
C LYS A 140 -6.99 -8.91 -24.10
N TYR A 141 -7.16 -10.07 -24.72
CA TYR A 141 -6.07 -10.84 -25.31
C TYR A 141 -5.96 -10.54 -26.81
N ASP A 142 -4.82 -10.00 -27.21
CA ASP A 142 -4.47 -9.77 -28.61
C ASP A 142 -3.50 -10.86 -29.11
N ALA A 143 -3.23 -10.87 -30.43
CA ALA A 143 -2.36 -11.85 -31.05
C ALA A 143 -0.90 -11.84 -30.52
N LYS A 144 -0.43 -10.72 -29.97
CA LYS A 144 0.96 -10.53 -29.50
C LYS A 144 1.07 -9.88 -28.12
N SER A 145 -0.05 -9.55 -27.48
CA SER A 145 -0.09 -8.77 -26.26
C SER A 145 -1.37 -9.05 -25.48
N THR A 146 -1.41 -8.56 -24.25
CA THR A 146 -2.61 -8.54 -23.42
C THR A 146 -2.77 -7.14 -22.87
N THR A 147 -3.96 -6.56 -23.02
CA THR A 147 -4.31 -5.26 -22.45
C THR A 147 -5.18 -5.47 -21.23
N ILE A 148 -4.74 -4.95 -20.08
CA ILE A 148 -5.41 -5.05 -18.80
C ILE A 148 -5.93 -3.66 -18.45
N THR A 149 -7.22 -3.54 -18.17
CA THR A 149 -7.83 -2.32 -17.65
C THR A 149 -8.01 -2.46 -16.15
N LEU A 150 -7.35 -1.59 -15.40
CA LEU A 150 -7.51 -1.42 -13.96
C LEU A 150 -8.55 -0.32 -13.69
N VAL A 151 -9.22 -0.42 -12.56
CA VAL A 151 -10.22 0.55 -12.08
C VAL A 151 -9.93 0.96 -10.64
N ASN A 152 -10.14 2.23 -10.32
CA ASN A 152 -10.17 2.75 -8.96
C ASN A 152 -11.63 2.89 -8.52
N ASN A 153 -12.06 2.08 -7.56
CA ASN A 153 -13.39 2.14 -6.94
C ASN A 153 -13.37 2.86 -5.60
N GLY A 154 -12.17 3.09 -5.04
CA GLY A 154 -11.94 3.71 -3.74
C GLY A 154 -11.93 5.23 -3.78
N GLN A 155 -11.60 5.82 -2.63
CA GLN A 155 -11.47 7.28 -2.50
C GLN A 155 -10.08 7.73 -2.05
N VAL A 156 -9.16 6.79 -1.81
CA VAL A 156 -7.73 7.05 -1.55
C VAL A 156 -6.96 6.70 -2.82
N PRO A 157 -6.44 7.68 -3.58
CA PRO A 157 -5.64 7.41 -4.76
C PRO A 157 -4.27 6.86 -4.34
N MET A 158 -3.81 5.80 -4.99
CA MET A 158 -2.51 5.15 -4.74
C MET A 158 -1.74 4.97 -6.05
N PRO A 159 -0.38 5.01 -6.02
CA PRO A 159 0.40 4.31 -7.04
C PRO A 159 0.08 2.81 -6.98
N ILE A 160 0.23 2.07 -8.08
CA ILE A 160 -0.16 0.67 -8.15
C ILE A 160 1.01 -0.19 -8.64
N ASP A 161 1.41 -1.16 -7.83
CA ASP A 161 2.26 -2.26 -8.24
C ASP A 161 1.39 -3.35 -8.87
N PHE A 162 1.60 -3.66 -10.15
CA PHE A 162 0.87 -4.67 -10.91
C PHE A 162 1.84 -5.77 -11.35
N SER A 163 1.45 -7.03 -11.14
CA SER A 163 2.30 -8.19 -11.40
C SER A 163 1.65 -9.14 -12.40
N VAL A 164 2.51 -9.74 -13.21
CA VAL A 164 2.16 -10.77 -14.17
C VAL A 164 2.98 -12.02 -13.86
N MET A 165 2.30 -13.14 -13.67
CA MET A 165 2.92 -14.46 -13.63
C MET A 165 2.72 -15.16 -14.97
N THR A 166 3.81 -15.57 -15.59
CA THR A 166 3.78 -16.38 -16.81
C THR A 166 3.66 -17.87 -16.50
N THR A 167 3.30 -18.68 -17.49
CA THR A 167 3.13 -20.14 -17.34
C THR A 167 4.41 -20.88 -16.97
N ASP A 168 5.58 -20.30 -17.26
CA ASP A 168 6.90 -20.76 -16.80
C ASP A 168 7.25 -20.27 -15.37
N LYS A 169 6.27 -19.73 -14.63
CA LYS A 169 6.37 -19.21 -13.26
C LYS A 169 7.26 -17.99 -13.08
N LYS A 170 7.66 -17.31 -14.15
CA LYS A 170 8.33 -16.01 -14.03
C LYS A 170 7.33 -14.94 -13.59
N VAL A 171 7.73 -14.13 -12.62
CA VAL A 171 6.98 -12.94 -12.19
C VAL A 171 7.61 -11.71 -12.82
N ILE A 172 6.77 -10.86 -13.41
CA ILE A 172 7.15 -9.56 -13.98
C ILE A 172 6.32 -8.50 -13.27
N ASN A 173 7.00 -7.55 -12.64
CA ASN A 173 6.35 -6.45 -11.93
C ASN A 173 6.38 -5.17 -12.77
N TYR A 174 5.30 -4.42 -12.66
CA TYR A 174 5.10 -3.12 -13.25
C TYR A 174 4.70 -2.16 -12.13
N GLN A 175 5.36 -1.01 -12.05
CA GLN A 175 4.99 0.03 -11.11
C GLN A 175 4.29 1.14 -11.88
N ILE A 176 3.06 1.46 -11.50
CA ILE A 176 2.23 2.51 -12.09
C ILE A 176 2.24 3.68 -11.11
N PRO A 177 3.00 4.76 -11.38
CA PRO A 177 3.03 5.93 -10.52
C PRO A 177 1.68 6.64 -10.44
N MET A 178 1.54 7.52 -9.46
CA MET A 178 0.39 8.40 -9.32
C MET A 178 0.87 9.85 -9.25
N ASN A 179 0.26 10.75 -10.01
CA ASN A 179 0.81 12.10 -10.26
C ASN A 179 0.91 13.01 -9.03
N MET A 180 0.19 12.74 -7.94
CA MET A 180 0.29 13.55 -6.73
C MET A 180 1.63 13.37 -6.00
N THR A 181 2.37 12.28 -6.23
CA THR A 181 3.69 12.07 -5.61
C THR A 181 4.79 12.93 -6.23
N ARG A 182 4.57 13.50 -7.42
CA ARG A 182 5.52 14.29 -8.25
C ARG A 182 6.75 13.53 -8.76
N THR A 183 7.33 12.67 -7.94
CA THR A 183 8.36 11.67 -8.27
C THR A 183 7.94 10.31 -7.69
N TRP A 184 8.62 9.23 -8.03
CA TRP A 184 8.23 7.87 -7.64
C TRP A 184 9.44 7.00 -7.31
N LYS A 185 9.17 5.87 -6.63
CA LYS A 185 10.19 4.90 -6.25
C LYS A 185 10.82 4.28 -7.50
N GLU A 186 12.12 4.04 -7.45
CA GLU A 186 12.89 3.37 -8.52
C GLU A 186 13.25 1.91 -8.17
N LYS A 187 13.08 1.53 -6.89
CA LYS A 187 13.37 0.21 -6.35
C LYS A 187 12.49 -0.08 -5.15
N ASP A 188 12.29 -1.37 -4.88
CA ASP A 188 11.56 -1.86 -3.72
C ASP A 188 12.16 -3.19 -3.25
N ALA A 189 12.00 -3.54 -1.97
CA ALA A 189 12.44 -4.81 -1.41
C ALA A 189 11.64 -6.00 -1.99
N TYR A 190 10.47 -5.75 -2.56
CA TYR A 190 9.58 -6.75 -3.16
C TYR A 190 9.88 -7.06 -4.64
N GLY A 191 11.05 -6.63 -5.13
CA GLY A 191 11.61 -7.03 -6.42
C GLY A 191 11.75 -5.89 -7.42
N GLU A 192 12.42 -6.19 -8.53
CA GLU A 192 12.56 -5.27 -9.64
C GLU A 192 11.23 -5.08 -10.38
N PHE A 193 11.02 -3.89 -10.93
CA PHE A 193 9.82 -3.54 -11.69
C PHE A 193 10.14 -2.65 -12.87
N LYS A 194 9.20 -2.58 -13.81
CA LYS A 194 9.19 -1.60 -14.90
C LYS A 194 8.25 -0.46 -14.55
N THR A 195 8.75 0.77 -14.53
CA THR A 195 7.91 1.96 -14.34
C THR A 195 7.06 2.22 -15.58
N MET A 196 5.77 2.40 -15.38
CA MET A 196 4.78 2.72 -16.41
C MET A 196 4.44 4.22 -16.40
N PRO A 197 3.76 4.75 -17.43
CA PRO A 197 3.19 6.10 -17.35
C PRO A 197 2.29 6.24 -16.12
N TYR A 198 2.31 7.39 -15.47
CA TYR A 198 1.50 7.58 -14.26
C TYR A 198 0.00 7.44 -14.56
N TRP A 199 -0.75 6.94 -13.58
CA TRP A 199 -2.20 6.98 -13.54
C TRP A 199 -2.62 8.32 -12.92
N PRO A 200 -3.26 9.25 -13.66
CA PRO A 200 -3.76 10.47 -13.06
C PRO A 200 -4.85 10.14 -12.04
N TRP A 201 -4.73 10.64 -10.81
CA TRP A 201 -5.65 10.28 -9.71
C TRP A 201 -7.13 10.61 -10.00
N THR A 202 -7.40 11.52 -10.94
CA THR A 202 -8.74 11.91 -11.37
C THR A 202 -9.37 10.95 -12.38
N GLN A 203 -8.58 10.04 -12.97
CA GLN A 203 -9.08 9.06 -13.93
C GLN A 203 -9.51 7.80 -13.20
N LYS A 204 -10.73 7.34 -13.48
CA LYS A 204 -11.27 6.13 -12.85
C LYS A 204 -10.61 4.85 -13.36
N GLU A 205 -10.08 4.86 -14.58
CA GLU A 205 -9.55 3.67 -15.24
C GLU A 205 -8.16 3.94 -15.80
N TYR A 206 -7.34 2.90 -15.84
CA TYR A 206 -6.01 2.91 -16.43
C TYR A 206 -5.79 1.60 -17.20
N SER A 207 -5.21 1.68 -18.39
CA SER A 207 -4.93 0.49 -19.19
C SER A 207 -3.43 0.30 -19.37
N ILE A 208 -2.97 -0.92 -19.12
CA ILE A 208 -1.61 -1.38 -19.34
C ILE A 208 -1.61 -2.49 -20.39
N THR A 209 -0.72 -2.41 -21.37
CA THR A 209 -0.49 -3.47 -22.34
C THR A 209 0.83 -4.17 -22.05
N VAL A 210 0.77 -5.47 -21.84
CA VAL A 210 1.94 -6.32 -21.60
C VAL A 210 2.25 -7.17 -22.85
N PRO A 211 3.53 -7.42 -23.19
CA PRO A 211 3.93 -8.11 -24.41
C PRO A 211 3.83 -9.63 -24.26
N TYR A 212 2.73 -10.12 -23.69
CA TYR A 212 2.46 -11.53 -23.45
C TYR A 212 1.09 -11.88 -24.02
N THR A 213 1.03 -12.97 -24.75
CA THR A 213 -0.24 -13.55 -25.22
C THR A 213 -0.93 -14.32 -24.11
N LYS A 214 -2.22 -14.61 -24.27
CA LYS A 214 -3.00 -15.42 -23.31
C LYS A 214 -2.28 -16.72 -22.90
N SER A 215 -1.71 -17.45 -23.87
CA SER A 215 -1.05 -18.75 -23.65
C SER A 215 0.22 -18.69 -22.78
N GLN A 216 0.81 -17.50 -22.63
CA GLN A 216 2.02 -17.27 -21.84
C GLN A 216 1.69 -16.82 -20.42
N LEU A 217 0.44 -16.49 -20.12
CA LEU A 217 0.00 -15.91 -18.86
C LEU A 217 -0.65 -16.97 -17.98
N SER A 218 -0.37 -16.90 -16.68
CA SER A 218 -0.95 -17.77 -15.65
C SER A 218 -1.81 -16.97 -14.67
N VAL A 219 -1.25 -15.90 -14.11
CA VAL A 219 -1.95 -15.03 -13.14
C VAL A 219 -1.62 -13.57 -13.43
N LEU A 220 -2.64 -12.72 -13.37
CA LEU A 220 -2.52 -11.27 -13.37
C LEU A 220 -2.96 -10.77 -11.99
N GLY A 221 -2.31 -9.75 -11.43
CA GLY A 221 -2.86 -9.16 -10.22
C GLY A 221 -2.26 -7.85 -9.78
N ILE A 222 -3.06 -7.12 -9.01
CA ILE A 222 -2.65 -5.95 -8.26
C ILE A 222 -1.94 -6.44 -7.01
N ASP A 223 -0.69 -6.01 -6.87
CA ASP A 223 0.18 -6.22 -5.72
C ASP A 223 0.29 -7.68 -5.23
N PHE A 224 1.18 -8.45 -5.84
CA PHE A 224 1.49 -9.81 -5.36
C PHE A 224 2.12 -9.84 -3.96
N SER A 225 2.68 -8.73 -3.46
CA SER A 225 3.16 -8.64 -2.08
C SER A 225 2.03 -8.53 -1.06
N GLN A 226 0.81 -8.23 -1.53
CA GLN A 226 -0.40 -8.05 -0.72
C GLN A 226 -0.21 -7.06 0.44
N ARG A 227 0.62 -6.03 0.22
CA ARG A 227 0.85 -4.94 1.17
C ARG A 227 -0.20 -3.86 1.06
N LEU A 228 -0.72 -3.60 -0.14
CA LEU A 228 -1.73 -2.57 -0.38
C LEU A 228 -2.96 -2.85 0.48
N ALA A 229 -3.36 -1.88 1.29
CA ALA A 229 -4.55 -1.93 2.14
C ALA A 229 -5.86 -1.79 1.35
N ASP A 230 -5.92 -2.43 0.19
CA ASP A 230 -7.12 -2.58 -0.61
C ASP A 230 -8.19 -3.32 0.20
N VAL A 231 -9.40 -2.75 0.23
CA VAL A 231 -10.52 -3.29 0.99
C VAL A 231 -11.27 -4.40 0.27
N ASN A 232 -11.07 -4.55 -1.05
CA ASN A 232 -11.70 -5.55 -1.88
C ASN A 232 -10.65 -6.38 -2.63
N MET A 233 -10.17 -7.46 -2.00
CA MET A 233 -9.19 -8.35 -2.63
C MET A 233 -9.77 -9.24 -3.75
N ALA A 234 -11.10 -9.27 -3.92
CA ALA A 234 -11.76 -10.26 -4.79
C ALA A 234 -11.58 -9.97 -6.28
N ASP A 235 -11.34 -8.73 -6.65
CA ASP A 235 -11.08 -8.26 -8.02
C ASP A 235 -9.61 -7.88 -8.25
N ASN A 236 -8.72 -8.16 -7.30
CA ASN A 236 -7.29 -7.89 -7.45
C ASN A 236 -6.57 -8.89 -8.35
N PHE A 237 -7.12 -10.10 -8.53
CA PHE A 237 -6.43 -11.20 -9.21
C PHE A 237 -7.28 -11.86 -10.29
N VAL A 238 -6.65 -12.22 -11.40
CA VAL A 238 -7.27 -13.00 -12.48
C VAL A 238 -6.38 -14.20 -12.80
N GLU A 239 -6.91 -15.40 -12.58
CA GLU A 239 -6.33 -16.63 -13.12
C GLU A 239 -6.65 -16.74 -14.63
N VAL A 240 -5.61 -16.85 -15.44
CA VAL A 240 -5.74 -17.00 -16.88
C VAL A 240 -5.89 -18.48 -17.21
N LYS A 241 -7.12 -18.87 -17.54
CA LYS A 241 -7.47 -20.24 -17.97
C LYS A 241 -7.31 -20.46 -19.47
#